data_AF-A0A7K9RY50-F1
#
_entry.id   AF-A0A7K9RY50-F1
#
_cell.length_a   1.000
_cell.length_b   1.000
_cell.length_c   1.000
_cell.angle_alpha   90.00
_cell.angle_beta   90.00
_cell.angle_gamma   90.00
#
_symmetry.space_group_name_H-M   'P 1'
#
loop_
_entity.id
_entity.type
_entity.pdbx_description
1 polymer ?
#
loop_
_entity_poly.entity_id
_entity_poly.type
_entity_poly.pdbx_seq_one_letter_code
_entity_poly.pdbx_strand_id
1 'polypeptide(L)'
;EKEPASYMWIYILLGNLLRGIGETPITPLGIAYLDDFSKEENVPVYVACLHTIAMLGPMFGFLLGSLCARLYVDIGFVDPGSITITPQDSRWVGAWWLGFVIAGATSFLSAIPFCFLPKSLKKPEEANKDKTSHVLLENTDAVKNKLSPDKTKSRKWSVMLKGKLLGNRMYFTFLCCSLLQFSAFIGFVTYKPKYMEQQYGQSTSKSNFLIGVTSLPPVGLGIFIGGLIMKKYKMSFIGATKFSFTMSFLSYVIGLLHLFVGCDNHMVAGITVSYE
;
A
#
# COMPACT_ATOMS: atom_id res chain seq x y z
N GLU A 1 -29.50 -26.39 17.82
CA GLU A 1 -29.05 -26.75 16.47
C GLU A 1 -27.60 -26.32 16.34
N LYS A 2 -26.65 -27.25 16.16
CA LYS A 2 -25.23 -26.89 15.97
C LYS A 2 -25.09 -26.51 14.50
N GLU A 3 -24.94 -25.23 14.18
CA GLU A 3 -24.56 -24.82 12.84
C GLU A 3 -23.28 -25.56 12.43
N PRO A 4 -23.25 -26.24 11.27
CA PRO A 4 -22.01 -26.80 10.76
C PRO A 4 -21.06 -25.62 10.48
N ALA A 5 -19.97 -25.52 11.25
CA ALA A 5 -18.95 -24.52 11.02
C ALA A 5 -18.40 -24.67 9.59
N SER A 6 -18.83 -23.78 8.70
CA SER A 6 -18.36 -23.76 7.33
C SER A 6 -16.90 -23.31 7.31
N TYR A 7 -15.99 -24.21 6.91
CA TYR A 7 -14.56 -23.93 6.80
C TYR A 7 -14.19 -23.08 5.56
N MET A 8 -15.16 -22.45 4.90
CA MET A 8 -14.96 -21.66 3.68
C MET A 8 -13.95 -20.51 3.83
N TRP A 9 -13.78 -19.97 5.05
CA TRP A 9 -12.80 -18.94 5.34
C TRP A 9 -11.35 -19.38 5.04
N ILE A 10 -11.06 -20.70 5.10
CA ILE A 10 -9.73 -21.26 4.79
C ILE A 10 -9.34 -20.98 3.33
N TYR A 11 -10.28 -21.06 2.39
CA TYR A 11 -10.02 -20.77 0.98
C TYR A 11 -9.67 -19.30 0.77
N ILE A 12 -10.37 -18.40 1.46
CA ILE A 12 -10.09 -16.96 1.43
C ILE A 12 -8.71 -16.66 2.04
N LEU A 13 -8.35 -17.35 3.13
CA LEU A 13 -7.03 -17.23 3.75
C LEU A 13 -5.92 -17.69 2.79
N LEU A 14 -6.05 -18.88 2.20
CA LEU A 14 -5.07 -19.42 1.26
C LEU A 14 -4.91 -18.55 0.02
N GLY A 15 -6.02 -18.02 -0.51
CA GLY A 15 -6.00 -17.07 -1.62
C GLY A 15 -5.24 -15.79 -1.29
N ASN A 16 -5.47 -15.21 -0.11
CA ASN A 16 -4.75 -14.01 0.34
C ASN A 16 -3.27 -14.28 0.63
N LEU A 17 -2.93 -15.48 1.13
CA LEU A 17 -1.53 -15.90 1.30
C LEU A 17 -0.82 -15.97 -0.06
N LEU A 18 -1.43 -16.62 -1.05
CA LEU A 18 -0.87 -16.72 -2.39
C LEU A 18 -0.71 -15.34 -3.04
N ARG A 19 -1.72 -14.47 -2.87
CA ARG A 19 -1.65 -13.06 -3.30
C ARG A 19 -0.46 -12.34 -2.68
N GLY A 20 -0.25 -12.49 -1.37
CA GLY A 20 0.88 -11.87 -0.65
C GLY A 20 2.25 -12.36 -1.14
N ILE A 21 2.39 -13.66 -1.42
CA ILE A 21 3.62 -14.22 -2.00
C ILE A 21 3.92 -13.58 -3.36
N GLY A 22 2.91 -13.43 -4.22
CA GLY A 22 3.06 -12.80 -5.54
C GLY A 22 3.36 -11.30 -5.50
N GLU A 23 2.83 -10.58 -4.51
CA GLU A 23 2.99 -9.12 -4.37
C GLU A 23 4.36 -8.72 -3.78
N THR A 24 4.92 -9.57 -2.90
CA THR A 24 6.18 -9.31 -2.16
C THR A 24 7.35 -8.76 -3.01
N PRO A 25 7.69 -9.32 -4.19
CA PRO A 25 8.85 -8.85 -4.94
C PRO A 25 8.61 -7.57 -5.75
N ILE A 26 7.36 -7.15 -5.98
CA ILE A 26 7.03 -6.11 -6.97
C ILE A 26 7.68 -4.77 -6.59
N THR A 27 7.42 -4.28 -5.37
CA THR A 27 7.91 -2.98 -4.92
C THR A 27 9.42 -2.95 -4.71
N PRO A 28 10.06 -3.91 -3.98
CA PRO A 28 11.50 -3.88 -3.75
C PRO A 28 12.31 -4.01 -5.05
N LEU A 29 11.91 -4.90 -5.97
CA LEU A 29 12.61 -5.06 -7.24
C LEU A 29 12.41 -3.86 -8.16
N GLY A 30 11.21 -3.26 -8.17
CA GLY A 30 10.92 -2.06 -8.95
C GLY A 30 11.76 -0.86 -8.51
N ILE A 31 11.87 -0.63 -7.20
CA ILE A 31 12.69 0.48 -6.66
C ILE A 31 14.17 0.22 -6.90
N ALA A 32 14.66 -1.00 -6.64
CA ALA A 32 16.07 -1.34 -6.87
C ALA A 32 16.46 -1.19 -8.34
N TYR A 33 15.59 -1.60 -9.25
CA TYR A 33 15.77 -1.39 -10.68
C TYR A 33 15.84 0.10 -11.03
N LEU A 34 14.94 0.92 -10.48
CA LEU A 34 14.92 2.34 -10.76
C LEU A 34 16.19 3.05 -10.25
N ASP A 35 16.66 2.68 -9.06
CA ASP A 35 17.88 3.22 -8.44
C ASP A 35 19.14 2.85 -9.25
N ASP A 36 19.23 1.61 -9.72
CA ASP A 36 20.37 1.11 -10.50
C ASP A 36 20.54 1.77 -11.88
N PHE A 37 19.47 2.32 -12.46
CA PHE A 37 19.43 2.83 -13.83
C PHE A 37 19.13 4.34 -13.94
N SER A 38 19.06 5.07 -12.82
CA SER A 38 18.83 6.52 -12.83
C SER A 38 19.95 7.30 -12.16
N LYS A 39 20.10 8.58 -12.55
CA LYS A 39 21.04 9.50 -11.90
C LYS A 39 20.52 9.83 -10.50
N GLU A 40 21.41 9.86 -9.49
CA GLU A 40 21.07 10.07 -8.07
C GLU A 40 20.15 11.27 -7.81
N GLU A 41 20.33 12.36 -8.58
CA GLU A 41 19.51 13.58 -8.46
C GLU A 41 18.05 13.42 -8.91
N ASN A 42 17.76 12.44 -9.76
CA ASN A 42 16.43 12.18 -10.31
C ASN A 42 15.68 11.04 -9.61
N VAL A 43 16.40 10.18 -8.86
CA VAL A 43 15.82 9.07 -8.10
C VAL A 43 14.62 9.52 -7.24
N PRO A 44 14.68 10.63 -6.47
CA PRO A 44 13.57 11.01 -5.60
C PRO A 44 12.28 11.31 -6.36
N VAL A 45 12.37 11.91 -7.56
CA VAL A 45 11.19 12.20 -8.38
C VAL A 45 10.66 10.96 -9.05
N TYR A 46 11.53 10.07 -9.52
CA TYR A 46 11.06 8.83 -10.12
C TYR A 46 10.39 7.91 -9.08
N VAL A 47 10.95 7.82 -7.87
CA VAL A 47 10.34 7.10 -6.75
C VAL A 47 9.02 7.73 -6.36
N ALA A 48 8.93 9.06 -6.30
CA ALA A 48 7.67 9.76 -6.05
C ALA A 48 6.62 9.48 -7.14
N CYS A 49 6.99 9.57 -8.42
CA CYS A 49 6.11 9.22 -9.53
C CYS A 49 5.61 7.78 -9.44
N LEU A 50 6.51 6.83 -9.14
CA LEU A 50 6.15 5.41 -8.99
C LEU A 50 5.13 5.22 -7.87
N HIS A 51 5.34 5.81 -6.70
CA HIS A 51 4.38 5.71 -5.59
C HIS A 51 3.07 6.44 -5.85
N THR A 52 3.09 7.58 -6.56
CA THR A 52 1.87 8.28 -6.99
C THR A 52 1.06 7.42 -7.97
N ILE A 53 1.70 6.78 -8.95
CA ILE A 53 1.03 5.84 -9.86
C ILE A 53 0.50 4.63 -9.08
N ALA A 54 1.27 4.10 -8.13
CA ALA A 54 0.82 3.00 -7.28
C ALA A 54 -0.45 3.37 -6.48
N MET A 55 -0.62 4.64 -6.08
CA MET A 55 -1.81 5.12 -5.38
C MET A 55 -3.08 5.08 -6.25
N LEU A 56 -2.96 5.10 -7.58
CA LEU A 56 -4.10 4.89 -8.48
C LEU A 56 -4.69 3.49 -8.31
N GLY A 57 -3.89 2.49 -7.96
CA GLY A 57 -4.34 1.12 -7.71
C GLY A 57 -5.43 1.05 -6.63
N PRO A 58 -5.15 1.50 -5.39
CA PRO A 58 -6.17 1.63 -4.35
C PRO A 58 -7.37 2.48 -4.78
N MET A 59 -7.17 3.60 -5.48
CA MET A 59 -8.27 4.43 -5.97
C MET A 59 -9.24 3.64 -6.86
N PHE A 60 -8.71 2.97 -7.90
CA PHE A 60 -9.51 2.12 -8.78
C PHE A 60 -10.09 0.91 -8.03
N GLY A 61 -9.36 0.36 -7.06
CA GLY A 61 -9.85 -0.72 -6.20
C GLY A 61 -11.08 -0.34 -5.38
N PHE A 62 -11.08 0.86 -4.77
CA PHE A 62 -12.24 1.38 -4.04
C PHE A 62 -13.43 1.69 -4.96
N LEU A 63 -13.17 2.22 -6.15
CA LEU A 63 -14.21 2.46 -7.15
C LEU A 63 -14.81 1.14 -7.66
N LEU A 64 -13.98 0.16 -7.99
CA LEU A 64 -14.42 -1.17 -8.38
C LEU A 64 -15.20 -1.84 -7.24
N GLY A 65 -14.69 -1.76 -6.01
CA GLY A 65 -15.36 -2.25 -4.81
C GLY A 65 -16.71 -1.58 -4.59
N SER A 66 -16.82 -0.28 -4.88
CA SER A 66 -18.10 0.45 -4.85
C SER A 66 -19.11 -0.08 -5.88
N LEU A 67 -18.65 -0.34 -7.11
CA LEU A 67 -19.48 -0.91 -8.17
C LEU A 67 -19.94 -2.33 -7.82
N CYS A 68 -19.02 -3.21 -7.40
CA CYS A 68 -19.34 -4.56 -6.96
C CYS A 68 -20.29 -4.55 -5.75
N ALA A 69 -20.11 -3.61 -4.82
CA ALA A 69 -20.99 -3.48 -3.65
C ALA A 69 -22.41 -3.00 -3.99
N ARG A 70 -22.60 -2.33 -5.12
CA ARG A 70 -23.92 -1.86 -5.58
C ARG A 70 -24.75 -2.99 -6.19
N LEU A 71 -24.11 -4.07 -6.63
CA LEU A 71 -24.76 -5.23 -7.22
C LEU A 71 -25.04 -6.25 -6.13
N TYR A 72 -26.24 -6.86 -6.13
CA TYR A 72 -26.58 -7.90 -5.16
C TYR A 72 -25.69 -9.13 -5.38
N VAL A 73 -25.35 -9.85 -4.31
CA VAL A 73 -24.39 -10.97 -4.33
C VAL A 73 -24.75 -12.05 -5.36
N ASP A 74 -26.03 -12.36 -5.51
CA ASP A 74 -26.57 -13.38 -6.42
C ASP A 74 -27.00 -12.80 -7.77
N ILE A 75 -26.20 -11.86 -8.29
CA ILE A 75 -26.43 -11.26 -9.60
C ILE A 75 -26.51 -12.34 -10.70
N GLY A 76 -27.60 -12.32 -11.48
CA GLY A 76 -27.87 -13.28 -12.55
C GLY A 76 -28.61 -14.55 -12.11
N PHE A 77 -28.79 -14.78 -10.81
CA PHE A 77 -29.59 -15.89 -10.26
C PHE A 77 -30.92 -15.45 -9.66
N VAL A 78 -31.03 -14.18 -9.24
CA VAL A 78 -32.25 -13.60 -8.63
C VAL A 78 -32.67 -12.34 -9.39
N ASP A 79 -33.98 -12.19 -9.63
CA ASP A 79 -34.54 -11.01 -10.27
C ASP A 79 -34.50 -9.79 -9.34
N PRO A 80 -33.88 -8.66 -9.76
CA PRO A 80 -33.78 -7.45 -8.95
C PRO A 80 -35.14 -6.91 -8.47
N GLY A 81 -36.22 -7.17 -9.22
CA GLY A 81 -37.58 -6.76 -8.88
C GLY A 81 -38.26 -7.60 -7.78
N SER A 82 -37.76 -8.81 -7.51
CA SER A 82 -38.25 -9.66 -6.41
C SER A 82 -37.58 -9.37 -5.07
N ILE A 83 -36.54 -8.53 -5.06
CA ILE A 83 -35.75 -8.22 -3.87
C ILE A 83 -36.34 -6.99 -3.19
N THR A 84 -36.84 -7.15 -1.97
CA THR A 84 -37.37 -6.05 -1.14
C THR A 84 -36.26 -5.29 -0.38
N ILE A 85 -35.03 -5.77 -0.47
CA ILE A 85 -33.86 -5.28 0.26
C ILE A 85 -33.14 -4.23 -0.60
N THR A 86 -32.84 -3.07 -0.02
CA THR A 86 -32.11 -1.98 -0.70
C THR A 86 -30.62 -1.99 -0.33
N PRO A 87 -29.73 -1.37 -1.10
CA PRO A 87 -28.29 -1.27 -0.76
C PRO A 87 -27.95 -0.59 0.58
N GLN A 88 -28.93 0.08 1.20
CA GLN A 88 -28.83 0.72 2.50
C GLN A 88 -29.23 -0.22 3.66
N ASP A 89 -29.92 -1.32 3.37
CA ASP A 89 -30.34 -2.32 4.34
C ASP A 89 -29.13 -3.15 4.80
N SER A 90 -29.05 -3.47 6.09
CA SER A 90 -27.94 -4.25 6.68
C SER A 90 -27.85 -5.68 6.13
N ARG A 91 -28.93 -6.19 5.54
CA ARG A 91 -28.98 -7.50 4.88
C ARG A 91 -28.40 -7.49 3.46
N TRP A 92 -28.11 -6.31 2.92
CA TRP A 92 -27.53 -6.20 1.59
C TRP A 92 -26.08 -6.68 1.59
N VAL A 93 -25.80 -7.73 0.82
CA VAL A 93 -24.45 -8.19 0.55
C VAL A 93 -24.15 -7.91 -0.91
N GLY A 94 -23.11 -7.12 -1.15
CA GLY A 94 -22.64 -6.83 -2.49
C GLY A 94 -21.97 -8.02 -3.18
N ALA A 95 -21.88 -8.01 -4.51
CA ALA A 95 -21.17 -9.00 -5.31
C ALA A 95 -19.63 -8.91 -5.17
N TRP A 96 -19.12 -9.08 -3.94
CA TRP A 96 -17.71 -8.92 -3.57
C TRP A 96 -16.78 -9.84 -4.37
N TRP A 97 -17.25 -11.05 -4.71
CA TRP A 97 -16.49 -12.05 -5.46
C TRP A 97 -16.10 -11.55 -6.86
N LEU A 98 -16.94 -10.70 -7.47
CA LEU A 98 -16.69 -10.13 -8.79
C LEU A 98 -15.43 -9.27 -8.81
N GLY A 99 -15.14 -8.58 -7.71
CA GLY A 99 -13.93 -7.79 -7.54
C GLY A 99 -12.65 -8.65 -7.68
N PHE A 100 -12.65 -9.87 -7.11
CA PHE A 100 -11.51 -10.79 -7.22
C PHE A 100 -11.31 -11.28 -8.65
N VAL A 101 -12.39 -11.58 -9.37
CA VAL A 101 -12.33 -12.03 -10.77
C VAL A 101 -11.74 -10.93 -11.66
N ILE A 102 -12.27 -9.70 -11.55
CA ILE A 102 -11.79 -8.57 -12.34
C ILE A 102 -10.33 -8.25 -12.00
N ALA A 103 -9.99 -8.14 -10.71
CA ALA A 103 -8.62 -7.85 -10.28
C ALA A 103 -7.62 -8.94 -10.71
N GLY A 104 -8.02 -10.20 -10.64
CA GLY A 104 -7.22 -11.34 -11.10
C GLY A 104 -6.96 -11.28 -12.62
N ALA A 105 -8.00 -11.03 -13.42
CA ALA A 105 -7.88 -10.88 -14.86
C ALA A 105 -6.99 -9.70 -15.24
N THR A 106 -7.17 -8.53 -14.62
CA THR A 106 -6.31 -7.36 -14.88
C THR A 106 -4.86 -7.62 -14.47
N SER A 107 -4.63 -8.31 -13.36
CA SER A 107 -3.28 -8.68 -12.92
C SER A 107 -2.61 -9.64 -13.91
N PHE A 108 -3.34 -10.63 -14.40
CA PHE A 108 -2.85 -11.57 -15.41
C PHE A 108 -2.49 -10.85 -16.72
N LEU A 109 -3.38 -9.96 -17.20
CA LEU A 109 -3.11 -9.14 -18.39
C LEU A 109 -1.89 -8.22 -18.20
N SER A 110 -1.71 -7.66 -17.00
CA SER A 110 -0.57 -6.80 -16.70
C SER A 110 0.77 -7.54 -16.68
N ALA A 111 0.78 -8.85 -16.46
CA ALA A 111 1.98 -9.67 -16.48
C ALA A 111 2.49 -9.93 -17.91
N ILE A 112 1.61 -9.90 -18.93
CA ILE A 112 1.94 -10.20 -20.32
C ILE A 112 3.07 -9.28 -20.85
N PRO A 113 3.00 -7.94 -20.71
CA PRO A 113 4.09 -7.05 -21.10
C PRO A 113 5.44 -7.37 -20.45
N PHE A 114 5.46 -7.84 -19.20
CA PHE A 114 6.70 -8.20 -18.51
C PHE A 114 7.39 -9.41 -19.14
N CYS A 115 6.64 -10.32 -19.77
CA CYS A 115 7.21 -11.46 -20.50
C CYS A 115 8.00 -11.03 -21.74
N PHE A 116 7.76 -9.83 -22.27
CA PHE A 116 8.46 -9.28 -23.44
C PHE A 116 9.65 -8.39 -23.10
N LEU A 117 9.92 -8.14 -21.81
CA LEU A 117 11.09 -7.36 -21.39
C LEU A 117 12.39 -8.13 -21.68
N PRO A 118 13.46 -7.44 -22.13
CA PRO A 118 14.74 -8.07 -22.39
C PRO A 118 15.36 -8.60 -21.09
N LYS A 119 15.96 -9.81 -21.15
CA LYS A 119 16.57 -10.50 -20.00
C LYS A 119 17.70 -9.71 -19.32
N SER A 120 18.30 -8.75 -20.02
CA SER A 120 19.32 -7.86 -19.49
C SER A 120 19.24 -6.52 -20.20
N LEU A 121 19.31 -5.46 -19.42
CA LEU A 121 19.47 -4.10 -19.91
C LEU A 121 20.94 -3.72 -19.76
N LYS A 122 21.55 -3.22 -20.84
CA LYS A 122 22.93 -2.74 -20.80
C LYS A 122 23.03 -1.59 -19.79
N LYS A 123 23.83 -1.75 -18.73
CA LYS A 123 24.11 -0.66 -17.80
C LYS A 123 24.88 0.44 -18.53
N PRO A 124 24.57 1.73 -18.32
CA PRO A 124 25.36 2.82 -18.88
C PRO A 124 26.81 2.72 -18.37
N GLU A 125 27.77 2.61 -19.28
CA GLU A 125 29.20 2.42 -18.97
C GLU A 125 29.82 3.56 -18.16
N GLU A 126 29.17 4.72 -18.10
CA GLU A 126 29.66 5.92 -17.42
C GLU A 126 29.65 5.82 -15.88
N ALA A 127 28.78 4.99 -15.29
CA ALA A 127 28.70 4.84 -13.83
C ALA A 127 29.80 3.93 -13.22
N ASN A 128 30.56 3.21 -14.05
CA ASN A 128 31.59 2.29 -13.58
C ASN A 128 32.93 2.98 -13.27
N LYS A 129 33.22 4.16 -13.85
CA LYS A 129 34.53 4.80 -13.63
C LYS A 129 34.73 5.31 -12.19
N ASP A 130 33.67 5.75 -11.51
CA ASP A 130 33.77 6.27 -10.14
C ASP A 130 33.66 5.19 -9.05
N LYS A 131 32.97 4.07 -9.32
CA LYS A 131 32.87 2.96 -8.35
C LYS A 131 34.04 1.99 -8.45
N THR A 132 34.66 1.83 -9.62
CA THR A 132 35.79 0.93 -9.82
C THR A 132 37.10 1.45 -9.20
N SER A 133 37.30 2.77 -9.13
CA SER A 133 38.51 3.36 -8.51
C SER A 133 38.57 3.16 -6.99
N HIS A 134 37.43 3.26 -6.30
CA HIS A 134 37.35 3.03 -4.85
C HIS A 134 37.47 1.54 -4.46
N VAL A 135 36.99 0.62 -5.31
CA VAL A 135 36.97 -0.82 -5.03
C VAL A 135 38.29 -1.52 -5.41
N LEU A 136 39.07 -0.97 -6.34
CA LEU A 136 40.37 -1.53 -6.73
C LEU A 136 41.47 -1.31 -5.67
N LEU A 137 41.42 -0.20 -4.93
CA LEU A 137 42.42 0.10 -3.90
C LEU A 137 42.27 -0.77 -2.65
N GLU A 138 41.05 -1.18 -2.30
CA GLU A 138 40.81 -2.00 -1.08
C GLU A 138 41.04 -3.51 -1.33
N ASN A 139 41.02 -3.96 -2.59
CA ASN A 139 41.11 -5.38 -2.93
C ASN A 139 42.54 -5.88 -3.21
N THR A 140 43.54 -5.00 -3.36
CA THR A 140 44.89 -5.45 -3.78
C THR A 140 45.65 -6.18 -2.66
N ASP A 141 45.27 -6.00 -1.39
CA ASP A 141 45.92 -6.68 -0.25
C ASP A 141 45.27 -8.03 0.14
N ALA A 142 44.11 -8.38 -0.45
CA ALA A 142 43.31 -9.54 -0.02
C ALA A 142 43.32 -10.75 -0.97
N VAL A 143 44.03 -10.68 -2.11
CA VAL A 143 43.90 -11.69 -3.20
C VAL A 143 44.66 -13.00 -2.93
N LYS A 144 45.47 -13.14 -1.87
CA LYS A 144 46.32 -14.34 -1.74
C LYS A 144 45.70 -15.57 -1.09
N ASN A 145 44.45 -15.60 -0.57
CA ASN A 145 43.98 -16.83 0.08
C ASN A 145 42.49 -17.19 -0.08
N LYS A 146 42.31 -18.32 -0.77
CA LYS A 146 41.26 -19.35 -0.64
C LYS A 146 39.90 -19.14 -1.32
N LEU A 147 39.83 -19.75 -2.50
CA LEU A 147 38.65 -20.35 -3.11
C LEU A 147 37.99 -21.39 -2.18
N SER A 148 36.77 -21.13 -1.73
CA SER A 148 35.75 -22.16 -1.43
C SER A 148 34.35 -21.49 -1.33
N PRO A 149 33.32 -21.99 -2.03
CA PRO A 149 32.00 -21.35 -2.07
C PRO A 149 31.05 -21.90 -1.00
N ASP A 150 30.10 -21.03 -0.59
CA ASP A 150 28.72 -21.40 -0.24
C ASP A 150 28.26 -21.65 1.22
N LYS A 151 29.02 -21.27 2.26
CA LYS A 151 28.47 -21.22 3.65
C LYS A 151 28.62 -19.89 4.38
N THR A 152 29.31 -18.92 3.80
CA THR A 152 29.67 -17.65 4.47
C THR A 152 28.63 -16.53 4.28
N LYS A 153 27.76 -16.62 3.26
CA LYS A 153 26.74 -15.57 2.98
C LYS A 153 25.59 -15.55 3.98
N SER A 154 25.11 -16.71 4.42
CA SER A 154 23.99 -16.82 5.39
C SER A 154 24.37 -16.33 6.80
N ARG A 155 25.59 -16.62 7.27
CA ARG A 155 26.08 -16.17 8.59
C ARG A 155 26.40 -14.67 8.64
N LYS A 156 26.76 -14.04 7.51
CA LYS A 156 26.94 -12.57 7.42
C LYS A 156 25.61 -11.82 7.51
N TRP A 157 24.51 -12.36 6.97
CA TRP A 157 23.20 -11.74 7.03
C TRP A 157 22.68 -11.62 8.48
N SER A 158 22.77 -12.69 9.27
CA SER A 158 22.25 -12.72 10.65
C SER A 158 23.04 -11.84 11.63
N VAL A 159 24.36 -11.70 11.43
CA VAL A 159 25.22 -10.83 12.25
C VAL A 159 25.09 -9.36 11.84
N MET A 160 24.91 -9.08 10.54
CA MET A 160 24.70 -7.71 10.03
C MET A 160 23.32 -7.15 10.44
N LEU A 161 22.26 -7.99 10.45
CA LEU A 161 20.91 -7.61 10.89
C LEU A 161 20.85 -7.27 12.39
N LYS A 162 21.42 -8.13 13.24
CA LYS A 162 21.25 -8.04 14.70
C LYS A 162 22.21 -7.06 15.38
N GLY A 163 23.43 -6.88 14.86
CA GLY A 163 24.47 -6.08 15.55
C GLY A 163 24.63 -4.64 15.07
N LYS A 164 24.43 -4.36 13.76
CA LYS A 164 24.74 -3.05 13.17
C LYS A 164 23.51 -2.28 12.66
N LEU A 165 22.50 -2.97 12.10
CA LEU A 165 21.29 -2.31 11.61
C LEU A 165 20.36 -1.88 12.75
N LEU A 166 19.95 -2.82 13.62
CA LEU A 166 19.05 -2.52 14.74
C LEU A 166 19.73 -1.75 15.89
N GLY A 167 21.06 -1.81 15.99
CA GLY A 167 21.84 -1.02 16.96
C GLY A 167 21.94 0.46 16.61
N ASN A 168 21.66 0.84 15.35
CA ASN A 168 21.63 2.24 14.95
C ASN A 168 20.29 2.87 15.39
N ARG A 169 20.32 3.62 16.48
CA ARG A 169 19.16 4.29 17.07
C ARG A 169 18.36 5.11 16.05
N MET A 170 19.02 5.78 15.11
CA MET A 170 18.35 6.59 14.09
C MET A 170 17.56 5.72 13.10
N TYR A 171 18.18 4.65 12.60
CA TYR A 171 17.53 3.71 11.68
C TYR A 171 16.37 2.97 12.34
N PHE A 172 16.55 2.49 13.57
CA PHE A 172 15.50 1.81 14.32
C PHE A 172 14.30 2.75 14.59
N THR A 173 14.55 3.99 15.01
CA THR A 173 13.50 4.97 15.24
C THR A 173 12.73 5.30 13.95
N PHE A 174 13.45 5.45 12.84
CA PHE A 174 12.86 5.67 11.53
C PHE A 174 11.96 4.49 11.08
N LEU A 175 12.42 3.25 11.27
CA LEU A 175 11.63 2.05 10.98
C LEU A 175 10.35 2.00 11.81
N CYS A 176 10.44 2.20 13.13
CA CYS A 176 9.28 2.20 14.01
C CYS A 176 8.27 3.29 13.61
N CYS A 177 8.75 4.50 13.32
CA CYS A 177 7.90 5.60 12.85
C CYS A 177 7.19 5.24 11.54
N SER A 178 7.93 4.72 10.56
CA SER A 178 7.38 4.31 9.27
C SER A 178 6.32 3.21 9.43
N LEU A 179 6.60 2.17 10.25
CA LEU A 179 5.65 1.09 10.53
C LEU A 179 4.35 1.62 11.14
N LEU A 180 4.44 2.53 12.12
CA LEU A 180 3.26 3.14 12.73
C LEU A 180 2.46 3.98 11.72
N GLN A 181 3.14 4.79 10.89
CA GLN A 181 2.49 5.61 9.86
C GLN A 181 1.77 4.76 8.81
N PHE A 182 2.44 3.73 8.27
CA PHE A 182 1.81 2.84 7.28
C PHE A 182 0.68 2.01 7.90
N SER A 183 0.84 1.53 9.13
CA SER A 183 -0.23 0.80 9.83
C SER A 183 -1.45 1.67 10.09
N ALA A 184 -1.24 2.92 10.52
CA ALA A 184 -2.33 3.89 10.71
C ALA A 184 -3.05 4.20 9.39
N PHE A 185 -2.29 4.37 8.30
CA PHE A 185 -2.87 4.60 6.97
C PHE A 185 -3.70 3.41 6.48
N ILE A 186 -3.17 2.19 6.58
CA ILE A 186 -3.90 0.96 6.20
C ILE A 186 -5.15 0.80 7.08
N GLY A 187 -5.04 1.03 8.38
CA GLY A 187 -6.17 0.98 9.31
C GLY A 187 -7.26 1.99 8.94
N PHE A 188 -6.88 3.23 8.64
CA PHE A 188 -7.82 4.26 8.18
C PHE A 188 -8.55 3.83 6.90
N VAL A 189 -7.80 3.40 5.88
CA VAL A 189 -8.38 3.01 4.58
C VAL A 189 -9.30 1.79 4.72
N THR A 190 -8.94 0.83 5.57
CA THR A 190 -9.70 -0.43 5.75
C THR A 190 -10.96 -0.22 6.58
N TYR A 191 -10.86 0.49 7.71
CA TYR A 191 -11.96 0.55 8.67
C TYR A 191 -12.85 1.78 8.52
N LYS A 192 -12.39 2.87 7.88
CA LYS A 192 -13.23 4.07 7.68
C LYS A 192 -14.50 3.80 6.84
N PRO A 193 -14.47 3.06 5.72
CA PRO A 193 -15.72 2.72 5.01
C PRO A 193 -16.68 1.96 5.91
N LYS A 194 -16.16 1.00 6.68
CA LYS A 194 -16.98 0.20 7.59
C LYS A 194 -17.55 1.03 8.74
N TYR A 195 -16.77 1.95 9.28
CA TYR A 195 -17.23 2.92 10.27
C TYR A 195 -18.38 3.77 9.70
N MET A 196 -18.28 4.24 8.45
CA MET A 196 -19.35 4.99 7.80
C MET A 196 -20.64 4.17 7.59
N GLU A 197 -20.51 2.88 7.30
CA GLU A 197 -21.67 1.98 7.21
C GLU A 197 -22.37 1.82 8.56
N GLN A 198 -21.60 1.56 9.62
CA GLN A 198 -22.16 1.25 10.94
C GLN A 198 -22.67 2.50 11.66
N GLN A 199 -21.90 3.59 11.64
CA GLN A 199 -22.21 4.80 12.41
C GLN A 199 -23.22 5.71 11.69
N TYR A 200 -23.13 5.82 10.37
CA TYR A 200 -23.93 6.76 9.58
C TYR A 200 -24.95 6.07 8.65
N GLY A 201 -25.08 4.75 8.73
CA GLY A 201 -26.06 3.98 7.94
C GLY A 201 -25.88 4.12 6.44
N GLN A 202 -24.67 4.44 5.97
CA GLN A 202 -24.39 4.59 4.55
C GLN A 202 -24.19 3.21 3.91
N SER A 203 -24.70 3.01 2.69
CA SER A 203 -24.44 1.78 1.92
C SER A 203 -22.94 1.56 1.70
N THR A 204 -22.49 0.31 1.67
CA THR A 204 -21.10 -0.08 1.36
C THR A 204 -20.60 0.55 0.05
N SER A 205 -21.45 0.59 -0.98
CA SER A 205 -21.10 1.21 -2.27
C SER A 205 -20.74 2.69 -2.13
N LYS A 206 -21.58 3.47 -1.45
CA LYS A 206 -21.36 4.92 -1.24
C LYS A 206 -20.15 5.20 -0.37
N SER A 207 -19.94 4.43 0.70
CA SER A 207 -18.78 4.55 1.58
C SER A 207 -17.47 4.29 0.81
N ASN A 208 -17.41 3.20 0.05
CA ASN A 208 -16.24 2.89 -0.78
C ASN A 208 -15.97 3.95 -1.85
N PHE A 209 -17.02 4.44 -2.50
CA PHE A 209 -16.91 5.53 -3.49
C PHE A 209 -16.31 6.79 -2.87
N LEU A 210 -16.81 7.20 -1.70
CA LEU A 210 -16.34 8.41 -1.04
C LEU A 210 -14.86 8.29 -0.68
N ILE A 211 -14.41 7.15 -0.15
CA ILE A 211 -12.98 6.94 0.15
C ILE A 211 -12.14 6.99 -1.13
N GLY A 212 -12.57 6.30 -2.18
CA GLY A 212 -11.88 6.27 -3.47
C GLY A 212 -11.70 7.64 -4.11
N VAL A 213 -12.73 8.50 -4.06
CA VAL A 213 -12.74 9.80 -4.74
C VAL A 213 -12.24 10.95 -3.87
N THR A 214 -12.51 10.93 -2.56
CA THR A 214 -12.21 12.08 -1.70
C THR A 214 -10.97 11.90 -0.83
N SER A 215 -10.70 10.68 -0.36
CA SER A 215 -9.64 10.44 0.62
C SER A 215 -8.33 10.05 -0.03
N LEU A 216 -8.35 9.26 -1.11
CA LEU A 216 -7.13 8.74 -1.75
C LEU A 216 -6.42 9.70 -2.72
N PRO A 217 -7.10 10.53 -3.55
CA PRO A 217 -6.39 11.45 -4.44
C PRO A 217 -5.50 12.49 -3.73
N PRO A 218 -5.92 13.09 -2.59
CA PRO A 218 -5.04 13.97 -1.83
C PRO A 218 -3.75 13.29 -1.36
N VAL A 219 -3.78 11.98 -1.06
CA VAL A 219 -2.60 11.21 -0.68
C VAL A 219 -1.63 11.10 -1.86
N GLY A 220 -2.14 10.75 -3.05
CA GLY A 220 -1.33 10.66 -4.27
C GLY A 220 -0.69 12.01 -4.65
N LEU A 221 -1.46 13.10 -4.54
CA LEU A 221 -0.97 14.47 -4.75
C LEU A 221 0.10 14.86 -3.72
N GLY A 222 -0.11 14.51 -2.44
CA GLY A 222 0.84 14.77 -1.37
C GLY A 222 2.19 14.08 -1.59
N ILE A 223 2.17 12.82 -2.03
CA ILE A 223 3.39 12.07 -2.39
C ILE A 223 4.13 12.75 -3.54
N PHE A 224 3.40 13.12 -4.60
CA PHE A 224 4.00 13.76 -5.78
C PHE A 224 4.60 15.13 -5.46
N ILE A 225 3.84 15.99 -4.78
CA ILE A 225 4.27 17.33 -4.36
C ILE A 225 5.46 17.22 -3.38
N GLY A 226 5.42 16.26 -2.46
CA GLY A 226 6.54 15.99 -1.54
C GLY A 226 7.83 15.64 -2.29
N GLY A 227 7.76 14.77 -3.30
CA GLY A 227 8.88 14.46 -4.18
C GLY A 227 9.42 15.67 -4.95
N LEU A 228 8.52 16.51 -5.49
CA LEU A 228 8.91 17.74 -6.21
C LEU A 228 9.58 18.76 -5.29
N ILE A 229 9.08 18.95 -4.07
CA ILE A 229 9.68 19.84 -3.07
C ILE A 229 11.09 19.35 -2.72
N MET A 230 11.26 18.05 -2.46
CA MET A 230 12.58 17.48 -2.17
C MET A 230 13.58 17.73 -3.31
N LYS A 231 13.16 17.56 -4.58
CA LYS A 231 14.01 17.85 -5.75
C LYS A 231 14.34 19.34 -5.86
N LYS A 232 13.32 20.20 -5.82
CA LYS A 232 13.44 21.64 -6.08
C LYS A 232 14.34 22.34 -5.06
N TYR A 233 14.19 22.01 -3.79
CA TYR A 233 14.95 22.63 -2.71
C TYR A 233 16.25 21.89 -2.37
N LYS A 234 16.57 20.79 -3.06
CA LYS A 234 17.72 19.92 -2.77
C LYS A 234 17.88 19.68 -1.26
N MET A 235 16.78 19.28 -0.61
CA MET A 235 16.73 19.20 0.85
C MET A 235 17.76 18.20 1.36
N SER A 236 18.59 18.65 2.32
CA SER A 236 19.45 17.74 3.07
C SER A 236 18.60 16.81 3.97
N PHE A 237 19.17 15.69 4.41
CA PHE A 237 18.48 14.74 5.31
C PHE A 237 17.85 15.41 6.55
N ILE A 238 18.56 16.36 7.14
CA ILE A 238 18.08 17.12 8.30
C ILE A 238 16.92 18.05 7.92
N GLY A 239 17.00 18.68 6.75
CA GLY A 239 15.93 19.52 6.21
C GLY A 239 14.66 18.71 5.92
N ALA A 240 14.80 17.55 5.28
CA ALA A 240 13.69 16.65 4.98
C ALA A 240 13.01 16.12 6.26
N THR A 241 13.81 15.77 7.27
CA THR A 241 13.30 15.30 8.57
C THR A 241 12.49 16.39 9.27
N LYS A 242 13.01 17.63 9.33
CA LYS A 242 12.28 18.77 9.91
C LYS A 242 10.97 19.04 9.17
N PHE A 243 11.01 19.04 7.84
CA PHE A 243 9.82 19.22 7.00
C PHE A 243 8.75 18.16 7.27
N SER A 244 9.14 16.88 7.30
CA SER A 244 8.23 15.76 7.60
C SER A 244 7.59 15.88 8.99
N PHE A 245 8.37 16.25 9.99
CA PHE A 245 7.87 16.46 11.35
C PHE A 245 6.87 17.62 11.42
N THR A 246 7.20 18.77 10.81
CA THR A 246 6.30 19.93 10.76
C THR A 246 4.97 19.59 10.06
N MET A 247 5.02 18.89 8.93
CA MET A 247 3.81 18.47 8.21
C MET A 247 2.98 17.47 9.01
N SER A 248 3.62 16.54 9.72
CA SER A 248 2.92 15.58 10.58
C SER A 248 2.24 16.27 11.75
N PHE A 249 2.91 17.23 12.39
CA PHE A 249 2.34 18.04 13.47
C PHE A 249 1.15 18.87 12.97
N LEU A 250 1.28 19.53 11.82
CA LEU A 250 0.18 20.27 11.20
C LEU A 250 -1.01 19.37 10.89
N SER A 251 -0.76 18.18 10.33
CA SER A 251 -1.81 17.18 10.06
C SER A 251 -2.53 16.74 11.33
N TYR A 252 -1.82 16.58 12.44
CA TYR A 252 -2.42 16.23 13.73
C TYR A 252 -3.32 17.35 14.24
N VAL A 253 -2.87 18.60 14.20
CA VAL A 253 -3.67 19.77 14.62
C VAL A 253 -4.93 19.92 13.77
N ILE A 254 -4.83 19.77 12.44
CA ILE A 254 -6.01 19.77 11.55
C ILE A 254 -6.92 18.58 11.84
N GLY A 255 -6.34 17.42 12.18
CA GLY A 255 -7.08 16.24 12.62
C GLY A 255 -7.99 16.53 13.83
N LEU A 256 -7.50 17.27 14.83
CA LEU A 256 -8.28 17.65 16.00
C LEU A 256 -9.52 18.49 15.66
N LEU A 257 -9.48 19.28 14.58
CA LEU A 257 -10.64 20.07 14.15
C LEU A 257 -11.84 19.21 13.73
N HIS A 258 -11.61 17.95 13.33
CA HIS A 258 -12.69 17.03 12.98
C HIS A 258 -13.58 16.69 14.17
N LEU A 259 -13.11 16.85 15.42
CA LEU A 259 -13.94 16.66 16.61
C LEU A 259 -15.10 17.66 16.71
N PHE A 260 -14.98 18.81 16.04
CA PHE A 260 -16.00 19.86 16.05
C PHE A 260 -16.99 19.74 14.87
N VAL A 261 -16.73 18.84 13.93
CA VAL A 261 -17.60 18.62 12.76
C VAL A 261 -18.39 17.32 12.97
N GLY A 262 -19.67 17.44 13.29
CA GLY A 262 -20.58 16.31 13.51
C GLY A 262 -21.52 16.06 12.32
N CYS A 263 -21.98 14.82 12.21
CA CYS A 263 -23.08 14.42 11.33
C CYS A 263 -24.04 13.55 12.15
N ASP A 264 -25.32 13.53 11.77
CA ASP A 264 -26.33 12.73 12.47
C ASP A 264 -26.01 11.24 12.36
N ASN A 265 -26.07 10.55 13.51
CA ASN A 265 -25.83 9.11 13.59
C ASN A 265 -27.03 8.33 13.02
N HIS A 266 -26.78 7.09 12.64
CA HIS A 266 -27.83 6.18 12.21
C HIS A 266 -28.87 5.95 13.32
N MET A 267 -30.15 5.98 12.93
CA MET A 267 -31.27 5.74 13.82
C MET A 267 -31.43 4.23 14.04
N VAL A 268 -31.13 3.78 15.26
CA VAL A 268 -31.28 2.40 15.71
C VAL A 268 -32.40 2.38 16.74
N ALA A 269 -33.48 1.66 16.42
CA ALA A 269 -34.61 1.47 17.32
C ALA A 269 -34.12 0.90 18.67
N GLY A 270 -34.52 1.53 19.76
CA GLY A 270 -34.11 1.19 21.13
C GLY A 270 -32.81 1.80 21.63
N ILE A 271 -32.04 2.51 20.77
CA ILE A 271 -30.79 3.16 21.17
C ILE A 271 -30.85 4.66 20.89
N THR A 272 -31.16 5.04 19.64
CA THR A 272 -31.24 6.46 19.23
C THR A 272 -32.66 6.91 18.91
N VAL A 273 -33.61 5.99 18.75
CA VAL A 273 -35.05 6.25 18.56
C VAL A 273 -35.87 5.26 19.39
N SER A 274 -37.06 5.64 19.85
CA SER A 274 -37.99 4.74 20.55
C SER A 274 -38.39 3.54 19.68
N TYR A 275 -38.82 2.44 20.32
CA TYR A 275 -39.42 1.29 19.63
C TYR A 275 -40.86 1.54 19.16
N GLU A 276 -41.47 2.62 19.65
CA GLU A 276 -42.80 3.10 19.24
C GLU A 276 -42.75 3.83 17.91
#